data_AF-A0A8S1E9L4-F1
#
_entry.id   AF-A0A8S1E9L4-F1
#
_cell.length_a   1.000
_cell.length_b   1.000
_cell.length_c   1.000
_cell.angle_alpha   90.00
_cell.angle_beta   90.00
_cell.angle_gamma   90.00
#
_symmetry.space_group_name_H-M   'P 1'
#
loop_
_entity.id
_entity.type
_entity.pdbx_description
1 polymer ?
#
loop_
_entity_poly.entity_id
_entity_poly.type
_entity_poly.pdbx_seq_one_letter_code
_entity_poly.pdbx_strand_id
1 'polypeptide(L)'
;MSFPCSVCKKNVAKDWVKCKVCSTAVAHPSCAGKSKAPWTCSNCRAESDSNKAGGSNPPSNPASEAGDLLGEQLASLAAIMHARFDAIEEGMKTTRVDLEAAINFLSAKYDDLLKTMAEQNKTIIELRKGMDRVNAKVNEKDVVINQLTARVNTLEQSALSLVVEIHGIPRVSERENLCESLRALAEKIGAPQLSSENVVDVYRMPGRTPRAGGERPRTDPPIVVKFKAASVRSAWLEGRRRLQQPRQDVNAVPGPSTAAAAAATPATRNEPRGAPPVRIYEALTPYLKRLLYLTRGAATEKGYKFVWVRDGKIFARKSEENGALIRIRCEEDIRTKMGHEVPLGPM
;
A
#
# COMPACT_ATOMS: atom_id res chain seq x y z
N MET A 1 -8.33 -51.60 -34.72
CA MET A 1 -8.13 -52.80 -33.88
C MET A 1 -9.27 -53.76 -34.20
N SER A 2 -8.95 -54.95 -34.70
CA SER A 2 -9.93 -56.03 -34.91
C SER A 2 -10.15 -56.76 -33.59
N PHE A 3 -11.41 -57.00 -33.22
CA PHE A 3 -11.76 -57.74 -32.00
C PHE A 3 -12.17 -59.17 -32.37
N PRO A 4 -11.47 -60.21 -31.85
CA PRO A 4 -11.84 -61.60 -32.10
C PRO A 4 -13.03 -62.01 -31.23
N CYS A 5 -13.98 -62.72 -31.83
CA CYS A 5 -15.09 -63.33 -31.09
C CYS A 5 -14.59 -64.39 -30.09
N SER A 6 -15.12 -64.42 -28.87
CA SER A 6 -14.71 -65.38 -27.85
C SER A 6 -15.03 -66.84 -28.21
N VAL A 7 -16.06 -67.09 -29.03
CA VAL A 7 -16.53 -68.42 -29.44
C VAL A 7 -15.85 -68.89 -30.73
N CYS A 8 -16.01 -68.18 -31.84
CA CYS A 8 -15.48 -68.65 -33.14
C CYS A 8 -14.09 -68.12 -33.50
N LYS A 9 -13.50 -67.25 -32.66
CA LYS A 9 -12.16 -66.63 -32.83
C LYS A 9 -11.93 -65.85 -34.13
N LYS A 10 -12.95 -65.68 -34.98
CA LYS A 10 -12.87 -64.87 -36.21
C LYS A 10 -12.85 -63.38 -35.87
N ASN A 11 -12.03 -62.62 -36.60
CA ASN A 11 -12.00 -61.17 -36.56
C ASN A 11 -13.16 -60.60 -37.39
N VAL A 12 -13.94 -59.69 -36.80
CA VAL A 12 -15.06 -59.04 -37.50
C VAL A 12 -14.57 -57.75 -38.16
N ALA A 13 -14.94 -57.53 -39.43
CA ALA A 13 -14.62 -56.32 -40.17
C ALA A 13 -15.32 -55.09 -39.56
N LYS A 14 -14.72 -53.91 -39.77
CA LYS A 14 -15.02 -52.62 -39.11
C LYS A 14 -16.47 -52.12 -39.26
N ASP A 15 -17.24 -52.67 -40.18
CA ASP A 15 -18.48 -52.03 -40.66
C ASP A 15 -19.76 -52.51 -39.95
N TRP A 16 -19.67 -53.45 -39.00
CA TRP A 16 -20.86 -54.17 -38.49
C TRP A 16 -21.35 -53.80 -37.09
N VAL A 17 -20.75 -52.83 -36.40
CA VAL A 17 -21.25 -52.38 -35.09
C VAL A 17 -21.22 -50.86 -34.98
N LYS A 18 -22.39 -50.21 -35.14
CA LYS A 18 -22.56 -48.76 -34.95
C LYS A 18 -23.01 -48.45 -33.53
N CYS A 19 -22.34 -47.52 -32.87
CA CYS A 19 -22.77 -47.02 -31.56
C CYS A 19 -24.00 -46.11 -31.72
N LYS A 20 -25.10 -46.40 -31.00
CA LYS A 20 -26.33 -45.60 -31.05
C LYS A 20 -26.21 -44.19 -30.45
N VAL A 21 -25.11 -43.88 -29.75
CA VAL A 21 -24.92 -42.61 -29.03
C VAL A 21 -24.02 -41.64 -29.80
N CYS A 22 -22.97 -42.12 -30.46
CA CYS A 22 -21.98 -41.25 -31.12
C CYS A 22 -21.85 -41.46 -32.65
N SER A 23 -22.58 -42.41 -33.24
CA SER A 23 -22.65 -42.65 -34.69
C SER A 23 -21.31 -42.92 -35.41
N THR A 24 -20.21 -43.14 -34.68
CA THR A 24 -18.92 -43.53 -35.25
C THR A 24 -18.86 -45.05 -35.47
N ALA A 25 -18.14 -45.48 -36.52
CA ALA A 25 -18.04 -46.88 -36.96
C ALA A 25 -17.07 -47.74 -36.11
N VAL A 26 -16.98 -47.48 -34.81
CA VAL A 26 -16.16 -48.28 -33.88
C VAL A 26 -16.92 -48.45 -32.57
N ALA A 27 -17.27 -49.68 -32.21
CA ALA A 27 -17.88 -49.96 -30.92
C ALA A 27 -16.85 -49.76 -29.79
N HIS A 28 -17.06 -48.75 -28.95
CA HIS A 28 -16.26 -48.59 -27.73
C HIS A 28 -16.79 -49.51 -26.62
N PRO A 29 -15.90 -50.25 -25.91
CA PRO A 29 -16.27 -51.04 -24.74
C PRO A 29 -16.95 -50.22 -23.63
N SER A 30 -16.73 -48.91 -23.59
CA SER A 30 -17.36 -47.98 -22.65
C SER A 30 -18.78 -47.57 -23.03
N CYS A 31 -19.19 -47.70 -24.30
CA CYS A 31 -20.50 -47.26 -24.78
C CYS A 31 -21.55 -48.38 -24.84
N ALA A 32 -21.13 -49.65 -24.83
CA ALA A 32 -22.01 -50.81 -24.73
C ALA A 32 -21.91 -51.41 -23.32
N GLY A 33 -22.67 -50.86 -22.37
CA GLY A 33 -22.97 -51.38 -21.04
C GLY A 33 -21.99 -52.40 -20.43
N LYS A 34 -21.23 -51.97 -19.41
CA LYS A 34 -20.31 -52.78 -18.60
C LYS A 34 -20.89 -54.17 -18.27
N SER A 35 -20.31 -55.21 -18.85
CA SER A 35 -20.24 -56.54 -18.23
C SER A 35 -18.83 -57.09 -18.46
N LYS A 36 -18.24 -57.72 -17.43
CA LYS A 36 -16.91 -58.35 -17.48
C LYS A 36 -16.90 -59.63 -18.32
N ALA A 37 -17.88 -59.83 -19.21
CA ALA A 37 -18.04 -61.03 -20.01
C ALA A 37 -17.26 -60.91 -21.35
N PRO A 38 -16.65 -61.99 -21.84
CA PRO A 38 -15.92 -61.98 -23.10
C PRO A 38 -16.89 -61.83 -24.29
N TRP A 39 -16.65 -60.82 -25.13
CA TRP A 39 -17.52 -60.44 -26.25
C TRP A 39 -17.75 -61.56 -27.28
N THR A 40 -19.01 -61.79 -27.66
CA THR A 40 -19.46 -62.77 -28.68
C THR A 40 -20.07 -62.06 -29.89
N CYS A 41 -19.91 -62.63 -31.10
CA CYS A 41 -20.46 -62.05 -32.33
C CYS A 41 -21.94 -62.43 -32.52
N SER A 42 -22.64 -61.67 -33.36
CA SER A 42 -24.10 -61.83 -33.59
C SER A 42 -24.50 -63.22 -34.08
N ASN A 43 -23.68 -63.90 -34.89
CA ASN A 43 -23.97 -65.26 -35.36
C ASN A 43 -23.89 -66.28 -34.23
N CYS A 44 -22.81 -66.27 -33.44
CA CYS A 44 -22.66 -67.20 -32.30
C CYS A 44 -23.67 -66.92 -31.19
N ARG A 45 -24.18 -65.68 -31.10
CA ARG A 45 -25.26 -65.33 -30.17
C ARG A 45 -26.63 -65.84 -30.65
N ALA A 46 -26.91 -65.76 -31.95
CA ALA A 46 -28.13 -66.29 -32.53
C ALA A 46 -28.21 -67.83 -32.42
N GLU A 47 -27.10 -68.54 -32.59
CA GLU A 47 -27.03 -70.00 -32.43
C GLU A 47 -27.31 -70.47 -30.98
N SER A 48 -26.90 -69.70 -29.98
CA SER A 48 -27.18 -70.03 -28.57
C SER A 48 -28.65 -69.83 -28.18
N ASP A 49 -29.35 -68.89 -28.84
CA ASP A 49 -30.76 -68.60 -28.56
C ASP A 49 -31.71 -69.58 -29.30
N SER A 50 -31.28 -70.18 -30.41
CA SER A 50 -32.06 -71.18 -31.17
C SER A 50 -32.15 -72.57 -30.53
N ASN A 51 -31.35 -72.88 -29.50
CA ASN A 51 -31.33 -74.21 -28.86
C ASN A 51 -32.24 -74.32 -27.63
N LYS A 52 -33.19 -73.38 -27.47
CA LYS A 52 -34.09 -73.30 -26.30
C LYS A 52 -35.58 -73.31 -26.72
N ALA A 53 -35.94 -74.23 -27.61
CA ALA A 53 -37.33 -74.60 -27.87
C ALA A 53 -37.40 -76.03 -28.44
N GLY A 54 -37.85 -76.99 -27.63
CA GLY A 54 -38.06 -78.38 -28.06
C GLY A 54 -38.03 -79.34 -26.87
N GLY A 55 -39.19 -79.71 -26.35
CA GLY A 55 -39.35 -80.54 -25.16
C GLY A 55 -39.40 -82.05 -25.45
N SER A 56 -39.44 -82.85 -24.37
CA SER A 56 -40.29 -84.05 -24.21
C SER A 56 -40.00 -84.78 -22.89
N ASN A 57 -41.06 -84.99 -22.10
CA ASN A 57 -41.39 -85.99 -21.07
C ASN A 57 -40.30 -86.69 -20.21
N PRO A 58 -40.50 -86.79 -18.87
CA PRO A 58 -39.71 -87.65 -18.00
C PRO A 58 -40.26 -89.08 -17.94
N PRO A 59 -39.42 -90.11 -17.72
CA PRO A 59 -39.89 -91.45 -17.40
C PRO A 59 -40.22 -91.57 -15.91
N SER A 60 -41.23 -92.39 -15.65
CA SER A 60 -41.80 -92.76 -14.35
C SER A 60 -40.85 -93.51 -13.42
N ASN A 61 -40.67 -92.94 -12.21
CA ASN A 61 -40.58 -93.48 -10.83
C ASN A 61 -40.03 -94.91 -10.55
N PRO A 62 -39.36 -95.14 -9.40
CA PRO A 62 -40.09 -95.21 -8.12
C PRO A 62 -39.43 -94.53 -6.90
N ALA A 63 -40.26 -94.40 -5.87
CA ALA A 63 -40.09 -93.67 -4.62
C ALA A 63 -38.87 -94.06 -3.76
N SER A 64 -38.39 -93.07 -3.00
CA SER A 64 -37.57 -93.26 -1.79
C SER A 64 -37.95 -92.15 -0.79
N GLU A 65 -38.56 -92.54 0.32
CA GLU A 65 -39.10 -91.73 1.43
C GLU A 65 -38.01 -91.02 2.27
N ALA A 66 -36.92 -90.57 1.63
CA ALA A 66 -35.88 -89.72 2.24
C ALA A 66 -35.88 -88.28 1.68
N GLY A 67 -36.74 -87.97 0.70
CA GLY A 67 -36.83 -86.66 0.04
C GLY A 67 -37.72 -85.62 0.74
N ASP A 68 -38.72 -86.05 1.51
CA ASP A 68 -39.73 -85.13 2.06
C ASP A 68 -39.20 -84.30 3.24
N LEU A 69 -38.41 -84.88 4.14
CA LEU A 69 -37.75 -84.14 5.23
C LEU A 69 -36.74 -83.10 4.71
N LEU A 70 -36.02 -83.41 3.63
CA LEU A 70 -35.06 -82.50 3.01
C LEU A 70 -35.77 -81.40 2.21
N GLY A 71 -36.88 -81.73 1.55
CA GLY A 71 -37.75 -80.78 0.84
C GLY A 71 -38.43 -79.78 1.77
N GLU A 72 -38.92 -80.22 2.92
CA GLU A 72 -39.58 -79.37 3.92
C GLU A 72 -38.58 -78.44 4.63
N GLN A 73 -37.38 -78.93 4.93
CA GLN A 73 -36.26 -78.12 5.43
C GLN A 73 -35.79 -77.07 4.40
N LEU A 74 -35.71 -77.44 3.11
CA LEU A 74 -35.38 -76.52 2.02
C LEU A 74 -36.46 -75.47 1.78
N ALA A 75 -37.74 -75.83 1.90
CA ALA A 75 -38.86 -74.90 1.78
C ALA A 75 -38.91 -73.90 2.95
N SER A 76 -38.64 -74.36 4.17
CA SER A 76 -38.51 -73.50 5.36
C SER A 76 -37.33 -72.52 5.22
N LEU A 77 -36.17 -73.00 4.76
CA LEU A 77 -35.02 -72.15 4.50
C LEU A 77 -35.30 -71.13 3.38
N ALA A 78 -36.01 -71.53 2.32
CA ALA A 78 -36.43 -70.64 1.25
C ALA A 78 -37.40 -69.55 1.75
N ALA A 79 -38.37 -69.91 2.59
CA ALA A 79 -39.29 -68.94 3.20
C ALA A 79 -38.58 -67.94 4.11
N ILE A 80 -37.62 -68.41 4.93
CA ILE A 80 -36.77 -67.54 5.77
C ILE A 80 -35.91 -66.62 4.88
N MET A 81 -35.33 -67.14 3.80
CA MET A 81 -34.56 -66.34 2.85
C MET A 81 -35.43 -65.28 2.17
N HIS A 82 -36.64 -65.63 1.70
CA HIS A 82 -37.56 -64.66 1.10
C HIS A 82 -37.98 -63.57 2.09
N ALA A 83 -38.36 -63.93 3.33
CA ALA A 83 -38.70 -62.95 4.35
C ALA A 83 -37.50 -62.03 4.71
N ARG A 84 -36.27 -62.57 4.72
CA ARG A 84 -35.04 -61.78 4.89
C ARG A 84 -34.79 -60.87 3.69
N PHE A 85 -35.03 -61.34 2.46
CA PHE A 85 -34.90 -60.53 1.24
C PHE A 85 -35.94 -59.41 1.19
N ASP A 86 -37.19 -59.67 1.57
CA ASP A 86 -38.25 -58.66 1.63
C ASP A 86 -37.93 -57.58 2.67
N ALA A 87 -37.44 -57.98 3.85
CA ALA A 87 -37.01 -57.04 4.88
C ALA A 87 -35.80 -56.19 4.44
N ILE A 88 -34.87 -56.78 3.69
CA ILE A 88 -33.74 -56.04 3.08
C ILE A 88 -34.26 -55.08 2.00
N GLU A 89 -35.20 -55.52 1.15
CA GLU A 89 -35.78 -54.69 0.10
C GLU A 89 -36.52 -53.49 0.70
N GLU A 90 -37.28 -53.69 1.78
CA GLU A 90 -37.98 -52.62 2.47
C GLU A 90 -37.00 -51.65 3.15
N GLY A 91 -35.97 -52.16 3.83
CA GLY A 91 -34.89 -51.32 4.37
C GLY A 91 -34.11 -50.54 3.30
N MET A 92 -33.96 -51.11 2.09
CA MET A 92 -33.37 -50.42 0.94
C MET A 92 -34.31 -49.34 0.38
N LYS A 93 -35.63 -49.55 0.40
CA LYS A 93 -36.63 -48.54 -0.01
C LYS A 93 -36.65 -47.36 0.96
N THR A 94 -36.66 -47.61 2.28
CA THR A 94 -36.68 -46.55 3.28
C THR A 94 -35.40 -45.69 3.22
N THR A 95 -34.23 -46.34 3.20
CA THR A 95 -32.95 -45.63 3.07
C THR A 95 -32.84 -44.84 1.77
N ARG A 96 -33.41 -45.33 0.67
CA ARG A 96 -33.49 -44.56 -0.59
C ARG A 96 -34.33 -43.29 -0.43
N VAL A 97 -35.50 -43.38 0.20
CA VAL A 97 -36.37 -42.22 0.45
C VAL A 97 -35.67 -41.19 1.35
N ASP A 98 -35.00 -41.64 2.41
CA ASP A 98 -34.26 -40.76 3.33
C ASP A 98 -33.08 -40.08 2.61
N LEU A 99 -32.36 -40.81 1.75
CA LEU A 99 -31.29 -40.24 0.92
C LEU A 99 -31.82 -39.23 -0.10
N GLU A 100 -32.93 -39.53 -0.77
CA GLU A 100 -33.59 -38.59 -1.69
C GLU A 100 -34.01 -37.30 -0.95
N ALA A 101 -34.56 -37.42 0.26
CA ALA A 101 -34.91 -36.27 1.09
C ALA A 101 -33.67 -35.45 1.50
N ALA A 102 -32.59 -36.10 1.93
CA ALA A 102 -31.33 -35.43 2.29
C ALA A 102 -30.69 -34.72 1.09
N ILE A 103 -30.68 -35.35 -0.09
CA ILE A 103 -30.15 -34.75 -1.33
C ILE A 103 -30.99 -33.54 -1.75
N ASN A 104 -32.31 -33.64 -1.68
CA ASN A 104 -33.21 -32.53 -2.00
C ASN A 104 -32.99 -31.34 -1.04
N PHE A 105 -32.84 -31.61 0.25
CA PHE A 105 -32.53 -30.58 1.25
C PHE A 105 -31.17 -29.92 0.99
N LEU A 106 -30.13 -30.71 0.73
CA LEU A 106 -28.79 -30.19 0.42
C LEU A 106 -28.79 -29.38 -0.88
N SER A 107 -29.52 -29.82 -1.89
CA SER A 107 -29.67 -29.09 -3.16
C SER A 107 -30.31 -27.73 -2.93
N ALA A 108 -31.39 -27.67 -2.13
CA ALA A 108 -32.02 -26.40 -1.77
C ALA A 108 -31.07 -25.47 -0.99
N LYS A 109 -30.28 -26.00 -0.05
CA LYS A 109 -29.26 -25.20 0.67
C LYS A 109 -28.12 -24.74 -0.24
N TYR A 110 -27.74 -25.55 -1.22
CA TYR A 110 -26.73 -25.18 -2.21
C TYR A 110 -27.23 -24.04 -3.10
N ASP A 111 -28.48 -24.09 -3.55
CA ASP A 111 -29.11 -23.00 -4.32
C ASP A 111 -29.17 -21.68 -3.53
N ASP A 112 -29.52 -21.75 -2.25
CA ASP A 112 -29.53 -20.56 -1.38
C ASP A 112 -28.11 -20.00 -1.17
N LEU A 113 -27.10 -20.87 -1.04
CA LEU A 113 -25.71 -20.46 -0.98
C LEU A 113 -25.25 -19.78 -2.28
N LEU A 114 -25.64 -20.32 -3.44
CA LEU A 114 -25.35 -19.70 -4.74
C LEU A 114 -26.00 -18.31 -4.86
N LYS A 115 -27.25 -18.15 -4.40
CA LYS A 115 -27.94 -16.85 -4.40
C LYS A 115 -27.23 -15.84 -3.50
N THR A 116 -26.86 -16.23 -2.28
CA THR A 116 -26.15 -15.33 -1.36
C THR A 116 -24.76 -14.95 -1.88
N MET A 117 -24.03 -15.90 -2.48
CA MET A 117 -22.74 -15.65 -3.11
C MET A 117 -22.86 -14.71 -4.32
N ALA A 118 -23.90 -14.85 -5.14
CA ALA A 118 -24.18 -13.92 -6.23
C ALA A 118 -24.46 -12.50 -5.72
N GLU A 119 -25.24 -12.37 -4.64
CA GLU A 119 -25.54 -11.07 -4.04
C GLU A 119 -24.30 -10.43 -3.39
N GLN A 120 -23.50 -11.22 -2.68
CA GLN A 120 -22.22 -10.76 -2.14
C GLN A 120 -21.25 -10.30 -3.24
N ASN A 121 -21.22 -10.98 -4.39
CA ASN A 121 -20.40 -10.53 -5.52
C ASN A 121 -20.87 -9.17 -6.05
N LYS A 122 -22.17 -8.91 -6.11
CA LYS A 122 -22.70 -7.58 -6.50
C LYS A 122 -22.26 -6.51 -5.51
N THR A 123 -22.42 -6.75 -4.21
CA THR A 123 -22.02 -5.77 -3.18
C THR A 123 -20.51 -5.52 -3.19
N ILE A 124 -19.68 -6.54 -3.40
CA ILE A 124 -18.22 -6.38 -3.57
C ILE A 124 -17.91 -5.48 -4.77
N ILE A 125 -18.59 -5.67 -5.90
CA ILE A 125 -18.40 -4.83 -7.10
C ILE A 125 -18.80 -3.38 -6.81
N GLU A 126 -19.93 -3.16 -6.13
CA GLU A 126 -20.39 -1.81 -5.77
C GLU A 126 -19.45 -1.12 -4.78
N LEU A 127 -18.98 -1.84 -3.76
CA LEU A 127 -18.03 -1.33 -2.78
C LEU A 127 -16.69 -0.98 -3.44
N ARG A 128 -16.19 -1.81 -4.36
CA ARG A 128 -14.98 -1.50 -5.15
C ARG A 128 -15.16 -0.23 -5.97
N LYS A 129 -16.29 -0.10 -6.68
CA LYS A 129 -16.63 1.12 -7.42
C LYS A 129 -16.72 2.35 -6.50
N GLY A 130 -17.29 2.19 -5.31
CA GLY A 130 -17.35 3.23 -4.28
C GLY A 130 -15.96 3.66 -3.81
N MET A 131 -15.08 2.70 -3.53
CA MET A 131 -13.70 2.93 -3.13
C MET A 131 -12.92 3.67 -4.22
N ASP A 132 -13.04 3.26 -5.48
CA ASP A 132 -12.36 3.91 -6.60
C ASP A 132 -12.81 5.38 -6.75
N ARG A 133 -14.12 5.64 -6.61
CA ARG A 133 -14.68 7.01 -6.63
C ARG A 133 -14.16 7.86 -5.49
N VAL A 134 -14.05 7.30 -4.28
CA VAL A 134 -13.53 8.01 -3.11
C VAL A 134 -12.05 8.31 -3.30
N ASN A 135 -11.24 7.32 -3.71
CA ASN A 135 -9.81 7.50 -3.96
C ASN A 135 -9.56 8.56 -5.05
N ALA A 136 -10.35 8.58 -6.12
CA ALA A 136 -10.26 9.62 -7.14
C ALA A 136 -10.50 11.02 -6.56
N LYS A 137 -11.53 11.18 -5.70
CA LYS A 137 -11.84 12.45 -5.03
C LYS A 137 -10.78 12.85 -4.00
N VAL A 138 -10.17 11.89 -3.30
CA VAL A 138 -9.07 12.15 -2.37
C VAL A 138 -7.87 12.69 -3.14
N ASN A 139 -7.47 12.02 -4.22
CA ASN A 139 -6.36 12.46 -5.07
C ASN A 139 -6.61 13.86 -5.65
N GLU A 140 -7.83 14.14 -6.13
CA GLU A 140 -8.22 15.46 -6.62
C GLU A 140 -8.07 16.53 -5.53
N LYS A 141 -8.59 16.25 -4.33
CA LYS A 141 -8.49 17.16 -3.19
C LYS A 141 -7.05 17.38 -2.74
N ASP A 142 -6.22 16.35 -2.71
CA ASP A 142 -4.81 16.47 -2.35
C ASP A 142 -4.05 17.38 -3.32
N VAL A 143 -4.33 17.29 -4.62
CA VAL A 143 -3.78 18.21 -5.63
C VAL A 143 -4.21 19.65 -5.33
N VAL A 144 -5.49 19.88 -5.04
CA VAL A 144 -6.02 21.22 -4.72
C VAL A 144 -5.42 21.75 -3.42
N ILE A 145 -5.35 20.94 -2.36
CA ILE A 145 -4.76 21.32 -1.06
C ILE A 145 -3.29 21.71 -1.25
N ASN A 146 -2.53 20.95 -2.02
CA ASN A 146 -1.13 21.25 -2.31
C ASN A 146 -0.98 22.58 -3.07
N GLN A 147 -1.84 22.84 -4.06
CA GLN A 147 -1.85 24.10 -4.80
C GLN A 147 -2.21 25.29 -3.90
N LEU A 148 -3.24 25.15 -3.08
CA LEU A 148 -3.67 26.20 -2.14
C LEU A 148 -2.60 26.48 -1.09
N THR A 149 -2.02 25.43 -0.49
CA THR A 149 -0.93 25.55 0.49
C THR A 149 0.28 26.26 -0.13
N ALA A 150 0.67 25.91 -1.37
CA ALA A 150 1.76 26.59 -2.07
C ALA A 150 1.44 28.07 -2.34
N ARG A 151 0.19 28.39 -2.69
CA ARG A 151 -0.25 29.77 -2.95
C ARG A 151 -0.28 30.60 -1.67
N VAL A 152 -0.80 30.05 -0.56
CA VAL A 152 -0.79 30.68 0.77
C VAL A 152 0.65 30.98 1.18
N ASN A 153 1.54 30.00 1.13
CA ASN A 153 2.96 30.20 1.45
C ASN A 153 3.62 31.28 0.57
N THR A 154 3.25 31.38 -0.70
CA THR A 154 3.77 32.42 -1.60
C THR A 154 3.31 33.81 -1.18
N LEU A 155 2.04 33.96 -0.81
CA LEU A 155 1.47 35.22 -0.32
C LEU A 155 2.07 35.64 1.02
N GLU A 156 2.16 34.71 1.97
CA GLU A 156 2.81 34.95 3.26
C GLU A 156 4.27 35.38 3.10
N GLN A 157 5.03 34.68 2.23
CA GLN A 157 6.42 35.05 1.98
C GLN A 157 6.54 36.42 1.29
N SER A 158 5.59 36.78 0.43
CA SER A 158 5.53 38.12 -0.17
C SER A 158 5.28 39.20 0.87
N ALA A 159 4.43 38.95 1.87
CA ALA A 159 4.19 39.87 2.99
C ALA A 159 5.46 40.11 3.85
N LEU A 160 6.39 39.16 3.85
CA LEU A 160 7.68 39.25 4.53
C LEU A 160 8.80 39.88 3.67
N SER A 161 8.52 40.27 2.43
CA SER A 161 9.54 40.76 1.49
C SER A 161 10.34 41.97 1.98
N LEU A 162 9.77 42.81 2.85
CA LEU A 162 10.40 43.99 3.44
C LEU A 162 10.86 43.79 4.90
N VAL A 163 10.89 42.55 5.37
CA VAL A 163 11.17 42.22 6.77
C VAL A 163 12.53 41.55 6.93
N VAL A 164 13.26 41.94 7.97
CA VAL A 164 14.57 41.39 8.34
C VAL A 164 14.55 40.92 9.80
N GLU A 165 15.17 39.77 10.06
CA GLU A 165 15.37 39.21 11.40
C GLU A 165 16.83 39.39 11.83
N ILE A 166 17.04 40.02 12.98
CA ILE A 166 18.36 40.32 13.54
C ILE A 166 18.54 39.53 14.83
N HIS A 167 19.55 38.68 14.86
CA HIS A 167 19.87 37.80 15.97
C HIS A 167 21.16 38.26 16.66
N GLY A 168 21.31 37.91 17.94
CA GLY A 168 22.56 38.12 18.69
C GLY A 168 22.69 39.52 19.29
N ILE A 169 21.60 40.29 19.39
CA ILE A 169 21.56 41.56 20.11
C ILE A 169 20.98 41.32 21.50
N PRO A 170 21.78 41.41 22.57
CA PRO A 170 21.30 41.25 23.93
C PRO A 170 20.21 42.26 24.27
N ARG A 171 19.30 41.89 25.17
CA ARG A 171 18.33 42.83 25.73
C ARG A 171 19.03 43.70 26.77
N VAL A 172 19.02 45.02 26.56
CA VAL A 172 19.66 45.96 27.49
C VAL A 172 18.74 46.25 28.69
N SER A 173 17.45 46.37 28.46
CA SER A 173 16.43 46.57 29.50
C SER A 173 15.05 46.11 29.02
N GLU A 174 14.09 46.01 29.93
CA GLU A 174 12.68 45.70 29.58
C GLU A 174 12.05 46.76 28.67
N ARG A 175 12.50 48.02 28.79
CA ARG A 175 12.04 49.17 27.98
C ARG A 175 13.17 49.70 27.10
N GLU A 176 13.87 48.81 26.40
CA GLU A 176 14.95 49.22 25.52
C GLU A 176 14.43 49.95 24.27
N ASN A 177 15.21 50.92 23.78
CA ASN A 177 14.96 51.56 22.50
C ASN A 177 15.66 50.76 21.38
N LEU A 178 14.89 49.96 20.64
CA LEU A 178 15.44 49.10 19.59
C LEU A 178 16.11 49.88 18.45
N CYS A 179 15.64 51.10 18.15
CA CYS A 179 16.27 51.96 17.15
C CYS A 179 17.67 52.39 17.59
N GLU A 180 17.86 52.71 18.87
CA GLU A 180 19.17 53.04 19.43
C GLU A 180 20.09 51.82 19.46
N SER A 181 19.58 50.66 19.87
CA SER A 181 20.33 49.40 19.88
C SER A 181 20.83 49.01 18.47
N LEU A 182 20.09 49.39 17.43
CA LEU A 182 20.42 49.08 16.04
C LEU A 182 21.26 50.17 15.34
N ARG A 183 21.44 51.34 15.93
CA ARG A 183 22.17 52.48 15.32
C ARG A 183 23.62 52.12 14.99
N ALA A 184 24.35 51.59 15.98
CA ALA A 184 25.74 51.16 15.83
C ALA A 184 25.87 49.99 14.84
N LEU A 185 24.85 49.11 14.79
CA LEU A 185 24.83 48.02 13.83
C LEU A 185 24.67 48.55 12.40
N ALA A 186 23.73 49.48 12.17
CA ALA A 186 23.47 50.10 10.88
C ALA A 186 24.73 50.77 10.33
N GLU A 187 25.43 51.53 11.16
CA GLU A 187 26.71 52.17 10.82
C GLU A 187 27.78 51.13 10.45
N LYS A 188 27.97 50.11 11.29
CA LYS A 188 28.94 49.04 11.07
C LYS A 188 28.71 48.29 9.75
N ILE A 189 27.45 48.05 9.39
CA ILE A 189 27.10 47.35 8.13
C ILE A 189 27.01 48.30 6.93
N GLY A 190 27.09 49.62 7.14
CA GLY A 190 26.90 50.64 6.11
C GLY A 190 25.50 50.68 5.53
N ALA A 191 24.48 50.38 6.34
CA ALA A 191 23.09 50.44 5.93
C ALA A 191 22.42 51.74 6.41
N PRO A 192 21.32 52.18 5.78
CA PRO A 192 20.58 53.36 6.22
C PRO A 192 20.11 53.22 7.67
N GLN A 193 20.21 54.31 8.41
CA GLN A 193 19.77 54.38 9.81
C GLN A 193 18.25 54.18 9.92
N LEU A 194 17.82 53.61 11.05
CA LEU A 194 16.40 53.43 11.34
C LEU A 194 15.78 54.80 11.67
N SER A 195 14.86 55.23 10.82
CA SER A 195 14.06 56.44 10.99
C SER A 195 12.59 56.15 10.69
N SER A 196 11.70 57.05 11.12
CA SER A 196 10.27 56.99 10.78
C SER A 196 10.01 57.01 9.28
N GLU A 197 10.94 57.51 8.46
CA GLU A 197 10.83 57.54 7.00
C GLU A 197 11.10 56.19 6.34
N ASN A 198 11.97 55.37 6.95
CA ASN A 198 12.47 54.12 6.35
C ASN A 198 11.86 52.86 6.98
N VAL A 199 11.30 52.97 8.17
CA VAL A 199 10.84 51.84 8.98
C VAL A 199 9.33 51.94 9.23
N VAL A 200 8.64 50.81 9.11
CA VAL A 200 7.23 50.64 9.47
C VAL A 200 7.12 50.24 10.94
N ASP A 201 7.89 49.23 11.35
CA ASP A 201 7.79 48.65 12.68
C ASP A 201 9.11 47.98 13.10
N VAL A 202 9.36 47.97 14.42
CA VAL A 202 10.52 47.35 15.06
C VAL A 202 10.09 46.73 16.38
N TYR A 203 10.25 45.42 16.50
CA TYR A 203 9.86 44.72 17.72
C TYR A 203 10.74 43.48 17.93
N ARG A 204 10.78 42.98 19.17
CA ARG A 204 11.36 41.65 19.43
C ARG A 204 10.32 40.57 19.22
N MET A 205 10.72 39.49 18.56
CA MET A 205 9.88 38.30 18.48
C MET A 205 9.56 37.79 19.88
N PRO A 206 8.34 37.26 20.11
CA PRO A 206 8.04 36.55 21.34
C PRO A 206 9.07 35.44 21.56
N GLY A 207 9.67 35.40 22.74
CA GLY A 207 10.55 34.30 23.12
C GLY A 207 9.79 32.97 23.09
N ARG A 208 10.48 31.87 22.77
CA ARG A 208 9.90 30.54 23.04
C ARG A 208 9.65 30.44 24.53
N THR A 209 8.39 30.26 24.93
CA THR A 209 8.06 29.86 26.29
C THR A 209 8.85 28.59 26.61
N PRO A 210 9.59 28.54 27.73
CA PRO A 210 10.20 27.31 28.17
C PRO A 210 9.12 26.23 28.26
N ARG A 211 9.41 25.00 27.80
CA ARG A 211 8.57 23.85 28.19
C ARG A 211 8.54 23.82 29.72
N ALA A 212 7.41 23.42 30.32
CA ALA A 212 7.28 23.36 31.78
C ALA A 212 8.52 22.66 32.40
N GLY A 213 9.28 23.40 33.21
CA GLY A 213 10.53 22.92 33.83
C GLY A 213 11.84 23.16 33.06
N GLY A 214 11.81 23.79 31.88
CA GLY A 214 13.01 24.11 31.09
C GLY A 214 13.66 25.44 31.46
N GLU A 215 15.00 25.51 31.39
CA GLU A 215 15.75 26.77 31.49
C GLU A 215 15.30 27.76 30.41
N ARG A 216 15.30 29.06 30.73
CA ARG A 216 15.09 30.12 29.73
C ARG A 216 16.12 29.96 28.60
N PRO A 217 15.74 30.19 27.32
CA PRO A 217 16.69 30.15 26.22
C PRO A 217 17.91 31.03 26.51
N ARG A 218 19.11 30.49 26.28
CA ARG A 218 20.38 31.20 26.55
C ARG A 218 20.62 32.44 25.69
N THR A 219 19.77 32.73 24.71
CA THR A 219 19.91 33.89 23.83
C THR A 219 18.62 34.67 23.75
N ASP A 220 18.74 35.99 23.75
CA ASP A 220 17.61 36.89 23.60
C ASP A 220 16.85 36.69 22.29
N PRO A 221 15.52 36.92 22.29
CA PRO A 221 14.72 36.80 21.09
C PRO A 221 15.21 37.77 19.98
N PRO A 222 15.10 37.35 18.71
CA PRO A 222 15.50 38.18 17.57
C PRO A 222 14.70 39.49 17.51
N ILE A 223 15.33 40.53 16.99
CA ILE A 223 14.65 41.78 16.63
C ILE A 223 14.18 41.66 15.18
N VAL A 224 12.93 42.00 14.94
CA VAL A 224 12.31 42.09 13.62
C VAL A 224 12.22 43.55 13.23
N VAL A 225 12.67 43.86 12.01
CA VAL A 225 12.56 45.19 11.42
C VAL A 225 11.77 45.08 10.13
N LYS A 226 10.66 45.82 10.03
CA LYS A 226 9.88 45.96 8.80
C LYS A 226 10.18 47.30 8.15
N PHE A 227 10.74 47.27 6.94
CA PHE A 227 11.08 48.47 6.19
C PHE A 227 9.93 48.94 5.29
N LYS A 228 9.99 50.21 4.89
CA LYS A 228 9.06 50.80 3.90
C LYS A 228 9.50 50.57 2.45
N ALA A 229 10.81 50.44 2.21
CA ALA A 229 11.38 50.31 0.88
C ALA A 229 12.29 49.08 0.75
N ALA A 230 12.22 48.40 -0.40
CA ALA A 230 13.05 47.23 -0.70
C ALA A 230 14.54 47.58 -0.78
N SER A 231 14.89 48.80 -1.23
CA SER A 231 16.28 49.27 -1.29
C SER A 231 16.95 49.31 0.09
N VAL A 232 16.26 49.82 1.11
CA VAL A 232 16.76 49.87 2.49
C VAL A 232 16.96 48.45 3.01
N ARG A 233 15.96 47.58 2.84
CA ARG A 233 16.06 46.17 3.24
C ARG A 233 17.24 45.46 2.57
N SER A 234 17.42 45.65 1.26
CA SER A 234 18.52 45.05 0.51
C SER A 234 19.87 45.55 1.01
N ALA A 235 20.01 46.85 1.29
CA ALA A 235 21.22 47.42 1.88
C ALA A 235 21.56 46.77 3.25
N TRP A 236 20.56 46.53 4.11
CA TRP A 236 20.73 45.81 5.37
C TRP A 236 21.21 44.36 5.17
N LEU A 237 20.62 43.63 4.22
CA LEU A 237 20.98 42.24 3.94
C LEU A 237 22.34 42.11 3.23
N GLU A 238 22.74 43.09 2.43
CA GLU A 238 24.05 43.13 1.78
C GLU A 238 25.16 43.50 2.76
N GLY A 239 24.90 44.51 3.61
CA GLY A 239 25.81 44.98 4.64
C GLY A 239 26.19 43.89 5.65
N ARG A 240 25.36 42.86 5.84
CA ARG A 240 25.64 41.72 6.73
C ARG A 240 26.95 41.00 6.41
N ARG A 241 27.49 41.11 5.19
CA ARG A 241 28.79 40.53 4.83
C ARG A 241 29.91 41.12 5.67
N ARG A 242 29.79 42.38 6.10
CA ARG A 242 30.75 43.07 6.99
C ARG A 242 30.74 42.53 8.43
N LEU A 243 29.73 41.72 8.79
CA LEU A 243 29.66 41.03 10.08
C LEU A 243 30.31 39.64 10.03
N GLN A 244 30.56 39.10 8.83
CA GLN A 244 31.23 37.82 8.65
C GLN A 244 32.73 38.06 8.79
N GLN A 245 33.27 37.84 9.99
CA GLN A 245 34.73 37.76 10.13
C GLN A 245 35.24 36.58 9.28
N PRO A 246 36.39 36.72 8.58
CA PRO A 246 37.05 35.57 7.99
C PRO A 246 37.38 34.59 9.11
N ARG A 247 36.91 33.35 9.00
CA ARG A 247 37.39 32.26 9.87
C ARG A 247 38.89 32.15 9.63
N GLN A 248 39.71 32.48 10.63
CA GLN A 248 41.17 32.33 10.55
C GLN A 248 41.64 30.86 10.64
N ASP A 249 40.72 29.90 10.68
CA ASP A 249 41.06 28.48 10.70
C ASP A 249 41.10 27.92 9.28
N VAL A 250 42.29 27.95 8.67
CA VAL A 250 42.58 27.43 7.32
C VAL A 250 42.36 25.90 7.20
N ASN A 251 42.08 25.20 8.31
CA ASN A 251 41.80 23.76 8.33
C ASN A 251 40.40 23.39 8.85
N ALA A 252 39.48 24.35 9.03
CA ALA A 252 38.10 24.04 9.37
C ALA A 252 37.28 23.83 8.09
N VAL A 253 36.96 22.56 7.78
CA VAL A 253 35.96 22.14 6.80
C VAL A 253 34.72 23.05 6.88
N PRO A 254 34.09 23.46 5.76
CA PRO A 254 32.85 24.25 5.77
C PRO A 254 31.70 23.44 6.40
N GLY A 255 31.64 23.40 7.74
CA GLY A 255 30.56 22.78 8.49
C GLY A 255 29.31 23.65 8.44
N PRO A 256 28.11 23.05 8.30
CA PRO A 256 26.87 23.78 8.11
C PRO A 256 26.53 24.59 9.37
N SER A 257 26.54 25.92 9.24
CA SER A 257 25.95 26.78 10.26
C SER A 257 24.44 26.54 10.31
N THR A 258 23.96 26.27 11.53
CA THR A 258 22.57 26.11 11.98
C THR A 258 21.92 24.73 11.75
N ALA A 259 22.41 23.72 12.46
CA ALA A 259 21.58 22.57 12.93
C ALA A 259 22.29 21.74 14.00
N ALA A 260 23.62 21.65 13.99
CA ALA A 260 24.39 20.78 14.88
C ALA A 260 24.98 21.48 16.12
N ALA A 261 24.23 22.36 16.77
CA ALA A 261 24.61 22.93 18.08
C ALA A 261 23.72 22.40 19.24
N ALA A 262 23.07 21.25 19.05
CA ALA A 262 22.24 20.60 20.07
C ALA A 262 22.82 19.27 20.59
N ALA A 263 23.99 18.84 20.12
CA ALA A 263 24.66 17.62 20.58
C ALA A 263 26.14 17.90 20.91
N ALA A 264 26.38 18.90 21.75
CA ALA A 264 27.65 19.01 22.45
C ALA A 264 27.44 18.49 23.87
N THR A 265 28.11 17.37 24.16
CA THR A 265 28.49 16.84 25.48
C THR A 265 28.64 17.97 26.51
N PRO A 266 28.21 17.79 27.79
CA PRO A 266 28.11 18.88 28.75
C PRO A 266 29.49 19.47 29.05
N ALA A 267 29.83 20.54 28.35
CA ALA A 267 30.97 21.38 28.67
C ALA A 267 30.74 21.93 30.09
N THR A 268 31.74 21.75 30.93
CA THR A 268 31.84 22.19 32.30
C THR A 268 31.39 23.65 32.48
N ARG A 269 30.71 23.87 33.60
CA ARG A 269 29.71 24.93 33.86
C ARG A 269 30.22 26.38 33.92
N ASN A 270 31.52 26.67 33.78
CA ASN A 270 32.08 27.95 34.24
C ASN A 270 33.06 28.65 33.28
N GLU A 271 32.73 28.80 31.99
CA GLU A 271 33.39 29.82 31.15
C GLU A 271 32.39 30.87 30.64
N PRO A 272 32.72 32.19 30.73
CA PRO A 272 31.89 33.25 30.17
C PRO A 272 31.97 33.15 28.64
N ARG A 273 31.01 32.40 28.08
CA ARG A 273 30.84 32.29 26.63
C ARG A 273 30.50 33.69 26.11
N GLY A 274 31.40 34.28 25.33
CA GLY A 274 31.25 35.64 24.78
C GLY A 274 29.89 35.83 24.09
N ALA A 275 29.43 37.09 24.01
CA ALA A 275 28.13 37.42 23.44
C ALA A 275 27.96 36.78 22.05
N PRO A 276 26.78 36.19 21.75
CA PRO A 276 26.54 35.51 20.49
C PRO A 276 26.77 36.46 19.31
N PRO A 277 27.36 36.00 18.19
CA PRO A 277 27.64 36.87 17.05
C PRO A 277 26.34 37.40 16.43
N VAL A 278 26.34 38.69 16.08
CA VAL A 278 25.21 39.35 15.43
C VAL A 278 25.02 38.80 14.01
N ARG A 279 23.81 38.36 13.70
CA ARG A 279 23.47 37.76 12.39
C ARG A 279 22.17 38.35 11.85
N ILE A 280 22.16 38.63 10.55
CA ILE A 280 21.04 39.25 9.85
C ILE A 280 20.49 38.28 8.80
N TYR A 281 19.21 37.96 8.90
CA TYR A 281 18.50 37.07 8.01
C TYR A 281 17.32 37.77 7.35
N GLU A 282 16.99 37.32 6.14
CA GLU A 282 15.72 37.62 5.52
C GLU A 282 14.61 36.86 6.28
N ALA A 283 13.48 37.52 6.52
CA ALA A 283 12.34 36.88 7.17
C ALA A 283 11.72 35.82 6.24
N LEU A 284 11.46 34.64 6.80
CA LEU A 284 10.91 33.50 6.07
C LEU A 284 9.67 32.97 6.78
N THR A 285 8.71 32.45 5.99
CA THR A 285 7.57 31.70 6.56
C THR A 285 8.07 30.47 7.33
N PRO A 286 7.28 29.95 8.30
CA PRO A 286 7.64 28.72 9.00
C PRO A 286 7.93 27.55 8.05
N TYR A 287 7.15 27.43 6.97
CA TYR A 287 7.36 26.44 5.92
C TYR A 287 8.76 26.58 5.29
N LEU A 288 9.14 27.78 4.86
CA LEU A 288 10.44 28.01 4.22
C LEU A 288 11.60 27.90 5.21
N LYS A 289 11.41 28.23 6.50
CA LYS A 289 12.40 27.96 7.55
C LYS A 289 12.66 26.46 7.70
N ARG A 290 11.60 25.64 7.73
CA ARG A 290 11.72 24.17 7.74
C ARG A 290 12.37 23.64 6.47
N LEU A 291 11.95 24.12 5.31
CA LEU A 291 12.51 23.72 4.02
C LEU A 291 14.00 24.05 3.91
N LEU A 292 14.42 25.22 4.39
CA LEU A 292 15.84 25.62 4.42
C LEU A 292 16.66 24.72 5.33
N TYR A 293 16.12 24.35 6.50
CA TYR A 293 16.75 23.41 7.42
C TYR A 293 16.98 22.05 6.75
N LEU A 294 15.93 21.49 6.14
CA LEU A 294 16.01 20.21 5.42
C LEU A 294 17.00 20.28 4.24
N THR A 295 16.96 21.37 3.47
CA THR A 295 17.87 21.60 2.34
C THR A 295 19.33 21.64 2.79
N ARG A 296 19.64 22.26 3.94
CA ARG A 296 21.00 22.28 4.50
C ARG A 296 21.47 20.89 4.96
N GLY A 297 20.58 20.09 5.54
CA GLY A 297 20.86 18.70 5.87
C GLY A 297 21.22 17.90 4.61
N ALA A 298 20.33 17.91 3.62
CA ALA A 298 20.55 17.26 2.33
C ALA A 298 21.80 17.75 1.61
N ALA A 299 22.10 19.04 1.69
CA ALA A 299 23.31 19.63 1.11
C ALA A 299 24.59 19.06 1.72
N THR A 300 24.61 18.87 3.04
CA THR A 300 25.76 18.29 3.75
C THR A 300 25.99 16.86 3.31
N GLU A 301 24.92 16.05 3.24
CA GLU A 301 25.01 14.63 2.85
C GLU A 301 25.33 14.43 1.36
N LYS A 302 24.85 15.32 0.49
CA LYS A 302 25.01 15.19 -0.97
C LYS A 302 26.13 16.05 -1.55
N GLY A 303 26.98 16.63 -0.69
CA GLY A 303 28.16 17.39 -1.10
C GLY A 303 27.86 18.72 -1.79
N TYR A 304 26.78 19.40 -1.43
CA TYR A 304 26.51 20.76 -1.91
C TYR A 304 27.27 21.79 -1.09
N LYS A 305 28.17 22.55 -1.71
CA LYS A 305 28.96 23.58 -1.04
C LYS A 305 28.14 24.80 -0.59
N PHE A 306 27.10 25.16 -1.33
CA PHE A 306 26.37 26.41 -1.11
C PHE A 306 24.87 26.18 -0.99
N VAL A 307 24.28 26.71 0.08
CA VAL A 307 22.82 26.84 0.26
C VAL A 307 22.54 28.24 0.79
N TRP A 308 21.73 29.02 0.08
CA TRP A 308 21.41 30.37 0.48
C TRP A 308 19.96 30.75 0.17
N VAL A 309 19.54 31.85 0.75
CA VAL A 309 18.22 32.45 0.55
C VAL A 309 18.42 33.79 -0.14
N ARG A 310 17.58 34.05 -1.13
CA ARG A 310 17.47 35.35 -1.79
C ARG A 310 16.04 35.59 -2.22
N ASP A 311 15.46 36.72 -1.81
CA ASP A 311 14.10 37.15 -2.16
C ASP A 311 13.05 36.09 -1.81
N GLY A 312 13.17 35.54 -0.60
CA GLY A 312 12.31 34.47 -0.09
C GLY A 312 12.45 33.11 -0.80
N LYS A 313 13.45 32.94 -1.67
CA LYS A 313 13.68 31.70 -2.44
C LYS A 313 14.95 31.01 -1.96
N ILE A 314 14.89 29.69 -1.86
CA ILE A 314 16.01 28.85 -1.43
C ILE A 314 16.74 28.33 -2.68
N PHE A 315 18.05 28.47 -2.66
CA PHE A 315 18.95 28.03 -3.72
C PHE A 315 20.04 27.12 -3.16
N ALA A 316 20.43 26.12 -3.95
CA ALA A 316 21.53 25.22 -3.65
C ALA A 316 22.45 25.08 -4.89
N ARG A 317 23.76 24.96 -4.65
CA ARG A 317 24.78 24.75 -5.71
C ARG A 317 25.89 23.84 -5.20
N LYS A 318 26.32 22.87 -6.03
CA LYS A 318 27.38 21.92 -5.67
C LYS A 318 28.79 22.51 -5.67
N SER A 319 29.14 23.31 -6.66
CA SER A 319 30.47 23.90 -6.80
C SER A 319 30.39 25.29 -7.45
N GLU A 320 31.42 26.12 -7.26
CA GLU A 320 31.53 27.48 -7.84
C GLU A 320 31.71 27.47 -9.36
N GLU A 321 32.43 26.47 -9.88
CA GLU A 321 32.82 26.44 -11.30
C GLU A 321 31.77 25.75 -12.17
N ASN A 322 31.26 24.57 -11.77
CA ASN A 322 30.43 23.73 -12.66
C ASN A 322 29.14 23.19 -12.00
N GLY A 323 28.71 23.73 -10.86
CA GLY A 323 27.45 23.32 -10.24
C GLY A 323 26.23 24.00 -10.87
N ALA A 324 25.23 23.24 -11.30
CA ALA A 324 23.92 23.80 -11.67
C ALA A 324 23.29 24.53 -10.47
N LEU A 325 22.77 25.73 -10.70
CA LEU A 325 21.99 26.46 -9.71
C LEU A 325 20.60 25.82 -9.58
N ILE A 326 20.29 25.27 -8.41
CA ILE A 326 19.01 24.62 -8.16
C ILE A 326 18.18 25.48 -7.23
N ARG A 327 16.95 25.78 -7.65
CA ARG A 327 15.92 26.36 -6.77
C ARG A 327 15.12 25.24 -6.10
N ILE A 328 15.02 25.32 -4.77
CA ILE A 328 14.21 24.42 -3.94
C ILE A 328 12.91 25.13 -3.58
N ARG A 329 11.78 24.57 -4.02
CA ARG A 329 10.44 25.14 -3.81
C ARG A 329 9.63 24.34 -2.78
N CYS A 330 9.91 23.05 -2.66
CA CYS A 330 9.23 22.12 -1.79
C CYS A 330 10.15 20.97 -1.39
N GLU A 331 9.70 20.11 -0.47
CA GLU A 331 10.43 18.91 -0.03
C GLU A 331 10.68 17.93 -1.19
N GLU A 332 9.77 17.84 -2.16
CA GLU A 332 9.96 17.00 -3.37
C GLU A 332 11.17 17.46 -4.20
N ASP A 333 11.46 18.76 -4.25
CA ASP A 333 12.63 19.28 -4.95
C ASP A 333 13.94 18.79 -4.27
N ILE A 334 13.93 18.53 -2.96
CA ILE A 334 15.08 17.94 -2.25
C ILE A 334 15.29 16.49 -2.71
N ARG A 335 14.20 15.72 -2.79
CA ARG A 335 14.27 14.32 -3.26
C ARG A 335 14.70 14.23 -4.71
N THR A 336 14.02 14.93 -5.60
CA THR A 336 14.21 14.82 -7.05
C THR A 336 15.46 15.53 -7.56
N LYS A 337 15.80 16.71 -7.03
CA LYS A 337 16.91 17.52 -7.55
C LYS A 337 18.21 17.35 -6.78
N MET A 338 18.15 16.95 -5.50
CA MET A 338 19.34 16.69 -4.67
C MET A 338 19.58 15.19 -4.44
N GLY A 339 18.60 14.33 -4.72
CA GLY A 339 18.73 12.88 -4.54
C GLY A 339 18.75 12.46 -3.07
N HIS A 340 18.04 13.18 -2.19
CA HIS A 340 18.03 12.96 -0.74
C HIS A 340 16.61 12.65 -0.24
N GLU A 341 16.46 11.57 0.53
CA GLU A 341 15.18 11.23 1.13
C GLU A 341 14.91 12.10 2.36
N VAL A 342 13.87 12.93 2.26
CA VAL A 342 13.38 13.71 3.39
C VAL A 342 12.63 12.78 4.34
N PRO A 343 13.00 12.70 5.64
CA PRO A 343 12.25 11.93 6.62
C PRO A 343 10.79 12.41 6.67
N LEU A 344 9.83 11.47 6.55
CA LEU A 344 8.41 11.78 6.72
C LEU A 344 8.21 12.39 8.12
N GLY A 345 7.80 13.65 8.16
CA GLY A 345 7.43 14.30 9.43
C GLY A 345 6.16 13.66 10.00
N PRO A 346 5.91 13.78 11.31
CA PRO A 346 4.62 13.41 11.86
C PRO A 346 3.54 14.28 11.20
N MET A 347 2.52 13.63 10.64
CA MET A 347 1.28 14.26 10.15
C MET A 347 0.59 15.06 11.24
#